data_AF-A0A9P1ACR3-F1
#
_entry.id   AF-A0A9P1ACR3-F1
#
_cell.length_a   1.000
_cell.length_b   1.000
_cell.length_c   1.000
_cell.angle_alpha   90.00
_cell.angle_beta   90.00
_cell.angle_gamma   90.00
#
_symmetry.space_group_name_H-M   'P 1'
#
loop_
_entity.id
_entity.type
_entity.pdbx_description
1 polymer ?
#
loop_
_entity_poly.entity_id
_entity_poly.type
_entity_poly.pdbx_seq_one_letter_code
_entity_poly.pdbx_strand_id
1 'polypeptide(L)'
;MNRFAAAILLVSFAYVSANVCDDGTGHWFVAIAEGVTDYAYGGARLNNQYYCFEACLNTQTALQNYKVDLAGTNATMVERSISAKAIRTQHNQVRDDDPNAEFCVDPVLRQDVADAISKATQNSCKNIVNTLVLNLNRPGWAITCIQFDEFGLDTATSDKNFCSYDAVVNNEIYTVRLAKLDMN
;
A
#
# COMPACT_ATOMS: atom_id res chain seq x y z
N MET A 1 -19.47 -21.35 -13.78
CA MET A 1 -18.10 -21.46 -14.34
C MET A 1 -17.82 -20.22 -15.17
N ASN A 2 -17.25 -19.20 -14.53
CA ASN A 2 -17.09 -17.84 -15.06
C ASN A 2 -15.89 -17.75 -16.01
N ARG A 3 -16.12 -17.96 -17.30
CA ARG A 3 -15.09 -17.74 -18.34
C ARG A 3 -14.78 -16.25 -18.55
N PHE A 4 -15.63 -15.36 -18.05
CA PHE A 4 -15.46 -13.90 -18.15
C PHE A 4 -14.56 -13.30 -17.05
N ALA A 5 -14.47 -13.91 -15.86
CA ALA A 5 -13.63 -13.40 -14.77
C ALA A 5 -12.13 -13.61 -15.06
N ALA A 6 -11.76 -14.73 -15.68
CA ALA A 6 -10.37 -15.03 -16.04
C ALA A 6 -9.84 -14.11 -17.16
N ALA A 7 -10.70 -13.68 -18.07
CA ALA A 7 -10.32 -12.77 -19.16
C ALA A 7 -10.04 -11.35 -18.67
N ILE A 8 -10.79 -10.85 -17.67
CA ILE A 8 -10.56 -9.53 -17.07
C ILE A 8 -9.24 -9.53 -16.29
N LEU A 9 -8.98 -10.57 -15.48
CA LEU A 9 -7.71 -10.75 -14.76
C LEU A 9 -6.50 -10.75 -15.72
N LEU A 10 -6.56 -11.49 -16.84
CA LEU A 10 -5.46 -11.53 -17.82
C LEU A 10 -5.26 -10.20 -18.56
N VAL A 11 -6.33 -9.45 -18.83
CA VAL A 11 -6.24 -8.14 -19.49
C VAL A 11 -5.67 -7.08 -18.53
N SER A 12 -5.98 -7.15 -17.23
CA SER A 12 -5.37 -6.25 -16.24
C SER A 12 -3.88 -6.56 -16.05
N PHE A 13 -3.43 -7.82 -16.04
CA PHE A 13 -1.98 -8.11 -15.99
C PHE A 13 -1.21 -7.63 -17.23
N ALA A 14 -1.80 -7.74 -18.43
CA ALA A 14 -1.15 -7.27 -19.66
C ALA A 14 -1.05 -5.73 -19.72
N TYR A 15 -2.05 -5.00 -19.21
CA TYR A 15 -1.99 -3.54 -19.13
C TYR A 15 -1.03 -3.07 -18.04
N VAL A 16 -0.95 -3.80 -16.92
CA VAL A 16 -0.03 -3.49 -15.82
C VAL A 16 1.43 -3.65 -16.25
N SER A 17 1.76 -4.68 -17.05
CA SER A 17 3.13 -4.89 -17.56
C SER A 17 3.72 -3.76 -18.44
N ALA A 18 2.91 -2.81 -18.90
CA ALA A 18 3.39 -1.63 -19.65
C ALA A 18 3.65 -0.40 -18.77
N ASN A 19 3.10 -0.35 -17.55
CA ASN A 19 3.26 0.76 -16.59
C ASN A 19 3.96 0.34 -15.28
N VAL A 20 4.44 -0.91 -15.18
CA VAL A 20 5.38 -1.26 -14.10
C VAL A 20 6.70 -0.60 -14.42
N CYS A 21 7.09 0.38 -13.62
CA CYS A 21 8.44 0.93 -13.68
C CYS A 21 9.43 0.00 -12.97
N ASP A 22 9.50 -1.24 -13.44
CA ASP A 22 10.39 -2.28 -12.95
C ASP A 22 11.55 -2.42 -13.95
N ASP A 23 12.77 -2.25 -13.47
CA ASP A 23 13.99 -2.41 -14.27
C ASP A 23 14.52 -3.87 -14.30
N GLY A 24 13.79 -4.79 -13.65
CA GLY A 24 14.07 -6.21 -13.56
C GLY A 24 15.06 -6.59 -12.45
N THR A 25 15.62 -5.63 -11.70
CA THR A 25 16.62 -5.88 -10.65
C THR A 25 16.14 -5.43 -9.28
N GLY A 26 16.50 -6.17 -8.22
CA GLY A 26 16.14 -5.84 -6.84
C GLY A 26 14.80 -6.41 -6.38
N HIS A 27 14.30 -5.91 -5.25
CA HIS A 27 13.10 -6.42 -4.59
C HIS A 27 11.90 -5.51 -4.88
N TRP A 28 11.16 -5.84 -5.94
CA TRP A 28 10.00 -5.09 -6.36
C TRP A 28 8.72 -5.58 -5.69
N PHE A 29 7.92 -4.62 -5.24
CA PHE A 29 6.61 -4.87 -4.67
C PHE A 29 5.57 -4.09 -5.43
N VAL A 30 4.48 -4.76 -5.74
CA VAL A 30 3.41 -4.24 -6.58
C VAL A 30 2.12 -4.13 -5.78
N ALA A 31 1.30 -3.15 -6.13
CA ALA A 31 -0.05 -2.97 -5.62
C ALA A 31 -0.98 -2.59 -6.75
N ILE A 32 -2.17 -3.18 -6.77
CA ILE A 32 -3.28 -2.73 -7.59
C ILE A 32 -4.49 -2.59 -6.67
N ALA A 33 -5.27 -1.53 -6.88
CA ALA A 33 -6.58 -1.37 -6.26
C ALA A 33 -7.63 -0.98 -7.31
N GLU A 34 -8.84 -1.49 -7.12
CA GLU A 34 -10.07 -1.16 -7.84
C GLU A 34 -11.10 -0.59 -6.85
N GLY A 35 -12.04 0.22 -7.34
CA GLY A 35 -12.95 0.99 -6.48
C GLY A 35 -12.25 2.14 -5.75
N VAL A 36 -11.18 2.71 -6.33
CA VAL A 36 -10.43 3.81 -5.71
C VAL A 36 -11.28 5.08 -5.67
N THR A 37 -11.43 5.63 -4.47
CA THR A 37 -12.25 6.81 -4.17
C THR A 37 -11.42 8.01 -3.69
N ASP A 38 -10.24 7.77 -3.14
CA ASP A 38 -9.25 8.81 -2.81
C ASP A 38 -7.84 8.21 -2.85
N TYR A 39 -6.84 9.05 -3.10
CA TYR A 39 -5.44 8.63 -3.09
C TYR A 39 -4.48 9.79 -2.81
N ALA A 40 -3.31 9.46 -2.28
CA ALA A 40 -2.18 10.39 -2.17
C ALA A 40 -0.85 9.64 -2.11
N TYR A 41 0.23 10.37 -2.42
CA TYR A 41 1.60 9.90 -2.25
C TYR A 41 2.50 11.03 -1.71
N GLY A 42 3.62 10.66 -1.09
CA GLY A 42 4.56 11.60 -0.48
C GLY A 42 5.82 10.91 0.06
N GLY A 43 6.59 11.63 0.87
CA GLY A 43 7.90 11.20 1.34
C GLY A 43 8.94 11.40 0.25
N ALA A 44 9.37 10.32 -0.37
CA ALA A 44 10.24 10.34 -1.54
C ALA A 44 9.49 10.80 -2.79
N ARG A 45 10.20 11.54 -3.66
CA ARG A 45 9.67 11.93 -4.96
C ARG A 45 9.57 10.70 -5.87
N LEU A 46 8.51 10.66 -6.69
CA LEU A 46 8.36 9.66 -7.74
C LEU A 46 9.60 9.61 -8.64
N ASN A 47 10.05 8.39 -8.94
CA ASN A 47 11.17 8.12 -9.82
C ASN A 47 10.97 6.74 -10.45
N ASN A 48 10.84 6.71 -11.77
CA ASN A 48 10.57 5.48 -12.51
C ASN A 48 11.70 4.44 -12.46
N GLN A 49 12.84 4.72 -11.81
CA GLN A 49 13.87 3.72 -11.54
C GLN A 49 13.59 2.85 -10.31
N TYR A 50 12.83 3.34 -9.34
CA TYR A 50 12.65 2.64 -8.06
C TYR A 50 11.29 2.87 -7.39
N TYR A 51 10.45 3.79 -7.88
CA TYR A 51 9.15 4.10 -7.29
C TYR A 51 8.19 4.78 -8.27
N CYS A 52 7.06 4.11 -8.53
CA CYS A 52 5.93 4.68 -9.28
C CYS A 52 4.61 4.56 -8.55
N PHE A 53 3.76 5.52 -8.87
CA PHE A 53 2.41 5.61 -8.38
C PHE A 53 1.53 6.21 -9.46
N GLU A 54 0.51 5.47 -9.87
CA GLU A 54 -0.48 5.92 -10.83
C GLU A 54 -1.86 5.67 -10.25
N ALA A 55 -2.72 6.69 -10.22
CA ALA A 55 -4.08 6.53 -9.74
C ALA A 55 -5.04 7.44 -10.50
N CYS A 56 -6.26 6.95 -10.72
CA CYS A 56 -7.25 7.63 -11.52
C CYS A 56 -8.64 7.40 -10.94
N LEU A 57 -9.28 8.48 -10.47
CA LEU A 57 -10.63 8.41 -9.90
C LEU A 57 -11.71 8.12 -10.96
N ASN A 58 -11.46 8.49 -12.22
CA ASN A 58 -12.43 8.22 -13.30
C ASN A 58 -12.51 6.72 -13.64
N THR A 59 -11.38 6.02 -13.62
CA THR A 59 -11.34 4.56 -13.80
C THR A 59 -11.43 3.82 -12.47
N GLN A 60 -11.36 4.53 -11.34
CA GLN A 60 -11.35 3.98 -9.98
C GLN A 60 -10.23 2.97 -9.75
N THR A 61 -9.05 3.24 -10.32
CA THR A 61 -7.90 2.33 -10.22
C THR A 61 -6.67 3.03 -9.65
N ALA A 62 -5.81 2.24 -9.01
CA ALA A 62 -4.49 2.67 -8.62
C ALA A 62 -3.47 1.53 -8.75
N LEU A 63 -2.27 1.87 -9.23
CA LEU A 63 -1.11 1.02 -9.37
C LEU A 63 0.05 1.63 -8.58
N GLN A 64 0.75 0.82 -7.80
CA GLN A 64 1.89 1.24 -7.01
C GLN A 64 3.02 0.24 -7.17
N ASN A 65 4.23 0.73 -7.41
CA ASN A 65 5.42 -0.10 -7.56
C ASN A 65 6.56 0.52 -6.76
N TYR A 66 7.27 -0.27 -5.98
CA TYR A 66 8.43 0.19 -5.21
C TYR A 66 9.52 -0.89 -5.19
N LYS A 67 10.74 -0.47 -5.53
CA LYS A 67 11.98 -1.22 -5.31
C LYS A 67 12.39 -0.98 -3.86
N VAL A 68 12.31 -2.02 -3.04
CA VAL A 68 12.50 -1.89 -1.59
C VAL A 68 13.91 -2.31 -1.20
N ASP A 69 14.58 -1.46 -0.43
CA ASP A 69 15.84 -1.77 0.25
C ASP A 69 15.50 -2.61 1.48
N LEU A 70 15.44 -3.94 1.34
CA LEU A 70 15.05 -4.81 2.46
C LEU A 70 16.05 -4.70 3.61
N ALA A 71 15.56 -4.70 4.85
CA ALA A 71 16.42 -4.62 6.04
C ALA A 71 17.26 -5.90 6.24
N GLY A 72 16.95 -6.98 5.53
CA GLY A 72 17.72 -8.23 5.48
C GLY A 72 17.57 -8.95 4.14
N THR A 73 18.29 -10.06 3.97
CA THR A 73 18.40 -10.74 2.67
C THR A 73 17.31 -11.79 2.38
N ASN A 74 16.43 -12.11 3.34
CA ASN A 74 15.47 -13.22 3.26
C ASN A 74 14.02 -12.79 3.59
N ALA A 75 13.52 -11.75 2.93
CA ALA A 75 12.11 -11.41 3.05
C ALA A 75 11.27 -12.37 2.20
N THR A 76 10.32 -13.08 2.82
CA THR A 76 9.36 -13.90 2.07
C THR A 76 8.28 -12.95 1.54
N MET A 77 8.26 -12.76 0.23
CA MET A 77 7.20 -12.01 -0.43
C MET A 77 5.96 -12.90 -0.54
N VAL A 78 4.81 -12.33 -0.16
CA VAL A 78 3.52 -13.01 -0.23
C VAL A 78 2.60 -12.16 -1.08
N GLU A 79 1.90 -12.80 -2.02
CA GLU A 79 0.80 -12.17 -2.73
C GLU A 79 -0.46 -12.24 -1.88
N ARG A 80 -1.09 -11.08 -1.70
CA ARG A 80 -2.25 -10.88 -0.84
C ARG A 80 -3.39 -10.31 -1.68
N SER A 81 -4.54 -10.96 -1.55
CA SER A 81 -5.82 -10.48 -2.06
C SER A 81 -6.56 -9.79 -0.93
N ILE A 82 -6.87 -8.51 -1.12
CA ILE A 82 -7.49 -7.65 -0.12
C ILE A 82 -8.86 -7.25 -0.63
N SER A 83 -9.89 -7.50 0.16
CA SER A 83 -11.19 -6.89 -0.09
C SER A 83 -11.52 -5.94 1.04
N ALA A 84 -12.30 -4.91 0.74
CA ALA A 84 -12.84 -4.00 1.75
C ALA A 84 -13.53 -4.78 2.90
N LYS A 85 -14.24 -5.85 2.56
CA LYS A 85 -14.88 -6.74 3.53
C LYS A 85 -13.89 -7.49 4.43
N ALA A 86 -12.78 -7.98 3.87
CA ALA A 86 -11.76 -8.70 4.64
C ALA A 86 -11.09 -7.78 5.66
N ILE A 87 -10.70 -6.57 5.25
CA ILE A 87 -10.12 -5.56 6.17
C ILE A 87 -11.10 -5.25 7.30
N ARG A 88 -12.37 -4.95 7.00
CA ARG A 88 -13.37 -4.69 8.04
C ARG A 88 -13.53 -5.85 9.00
N THR A 89 -13.56 -7.07 8.46
CA THR A 89 -13.70 -8.27 9.29
C THR A 89 -12.52 -8.40 10.24
N GLN A 90 -11.30 -8.20 9.75
CA GLN A 90 -10.07 -8.26 10.55
C GLN A 90 -10.04 -7.17 11.62
N HIS A 91 -10.41 -5.93 11.30
CA HIS A 91 -10.48 -4.83 12.26
C HIS A 91 -11.62 -4.95 13.29
N ASN A 92 -12.67 -5.72 12.98
CA ASN A 92 -13.78 -5.98 13.90
C ASN A 92 -13.54 -7.19 14.81
N GLN A 93 -12.47 -7.98 14.57
CA GLN A 93 -12.14 -9.08 15.47
C GLN A 93 -11.67 -8.51 16.81
N VAL A 94 -12.28 -8.98 17.90
CA VAL A 94 -11.80 -8.72 19.25
C VAL A 94 -10.59 -9.63 19.48
N ARG A 95 -9.40 -9.13 19.12
CA ARG A 95 -8.11 -9.77 19.39
C ARG A 95 -7.21 -8.78 20.12
N ASP A 96 -6.34 -9.30 20.97
CA ASP A 96 -5.27 -8.51 21.61
C ASP A 96 -4.13 -8.19 20.62
N ASP A 97 -4.10 -8.88 19.47
CA ASP A 97 -3.10 -8.69 18.42
C ASP A 97 -3.49 -7.58 17.45
N ASP A 98 -2.57 -6.65 17.20
CA ASP A 98 -2.73 -5.60 16.18
C ASP A 98 -2.87 -6.24 14.78
N PRO A 99 -3.95 -5.94 14.03
CA PRO A 99 -4.23 -6.54 12.72
C PRO A 99 -3.14 -6.26 11.68
N ASN A 100 -2.31 -5.22 11.86
CA ASN A 100 -1.25 -4.83 10.93
C ASN A 100 0.12 -5.44 11.27
N ALA A 101 0.24 -6.22 12.34
CA ALA A 101 1.52 -6.72 12.83
C ALA A 101 2.30 -7.61 11.84
N GLU A 102 1.59 -8.28 10.92
CA GLU A 102 2.18 -9.22 9.96
C GLU A 102 2.94 -8.50 8.84
N PHE A 103 2.36 -7.45 8.29
CA PHE A 103 2.86 -6.74 7.09
C PHE A 103 3.35 -5.32 7.37
N CYS A 104 3.30 -4.88 8.63
CA CYS A 104 3.95 -3.69 9.12
C CYS A 104 4.68 -4.02 10.43
N VAL A 105 5.77 -4.75 10.33
CA VAL A 105 6.37 -5.43 11.50
C VAL A 105 7.00 -4.49 12.52
N ASP A 106 7.42 -3.29 12.10
CA ASP A 106 8.01 -2.29 12.99
C ASP A 106 6.92 -1.68 13.88
N PRO A 107 6.90 -1.97 15.21
CA PRO A 107 5.85 -1.49 16.10
C PRO A 107 5.87 0.03 16.29
N VAL A 108 7.05 0.66 16.18
CA VAL A 108 7.16 2.13 16.28
C VAL A 108 6.51 2.75 15.04
N LEU A 109 6.82 2.22 13.86
CA LEU A 109 6.21 2.68 12.61
C LEU A 109 4.69 2.48 12.60
N ARG A 110 4.19 1.33 13.09
CA ARG A 110 2.75 1.10 13.22
C ARG A 110 2.08 2.11 14.12
N GLN A 111 2.69 2.39 15.28
CA GLN A 111 2.16 3.40 16.19
C GLN A 111 2.14 4.79 15.54
N ASP A 112 3.21 5.17 14.83
CA ASP A 112 3.27 6.45 14.12
C ASP A 112 2.16 6.57 13.05
N VAL A 113 1.86 5.47 12.34
CA VAL A 113 0.78 5.43 11.34
C VAL A 113 -0.59 5.52 12.00
N ALA A 114 -0.84 4.75 13.05
CA ALA A 114 -2.08 4.81 13.81
C ALA A 114 -2.31 6.23 14.37
N ASP A 115 -1.27 6.85 14.92
CA ASP A 115 -1.29 8.23 15.41
C ASP A 115 -1.62 9.22 14.30
N ALA A 116 -0.98 9.12 13.14
CA ALA A 116 -1.23 10.01 12.01
C ALA A 116 -2.68 9.92 11.50
N ILE A 117 -3.22 8.71 11.44
CA ILE A 117 -4.62 8.46 11.06
C ILE A 117 -5.58 9.03 12.12
N SER A 118 -5.30 8.85 13.41
CA SER A 118 -6.15 9.37 14.49
C SER A 118 -6.16 10.91 14.58
N LYS A 119 -5.06 11.55 14.19
CA LYS A 119 -4.89 13.01 14.17
C LYS A 119 -5.40 13.66 12.88
N ALA A 120 -5.77 12.86 11.88
CA ALA A 120 -6.25 13.35 10.60
C ALA A 120 -7.58 14.10 10.81
N THR A 121 -7.52 15.44 10.80
CA THR A 121 -8.70 16.32 10.90
C THR A 121 -9.70 16.18 9.76
N GLN A 122 -9.23 15.62 8.64
CA GLN A 122 -10.00 15.22 7.48
C GLN A 122 -9.64 13.78 7.12
N ASN A 123 -10.66 12.96 6.93
CA ASN A 123 -10.59 11.59 6.42
C ASN A 123 -10.24 11.60 4.92
N SER A 124 -9.00 11.97 4.59
CA SER A 124 -8.50 11.90 3.22
C SER A 124 -7.07 11.39 3.19
N CYS A 125 -6.72 10.68 2.13
CA CYS A 125 -5.39 10.18 1.89
C CYS A 125 -4.35 11.31 1.86
N LYS A 126 -4.71 12.49 1.31
CA LYS A 126 -3.83 13.65 1.32
C LYS A 126 -3.46 14.09 2.73
N ASN A 127 -4.42 14.12 3.65
CA ASN A 127 -4.19 14.54 5.01
C ASN A 127 -3.37 13.49 5.81
N ILE A 128 -3.68 12.20 5.61
CA ILE A 128 -2.92 11.09 6.20
C ILE A 128 -1.46 11.15 5.74
N VAL A 129 -1.22 11.23 4.44
CA VAL A 129 0.15 11.29 3.87
C VAL A 129 0.88 12.54 4.35
N ASN A 130 0.26 13.72 4.36
CA ASN A 130 0.90 14.93 4.86
C ASN A 130 1.29 14.80 6.34
N THR A 131 0.40 14.23 7.16
CA THR A 131 0.68 14.01 8.59
C THR A 131 1.85 13.04 8.76
N LEU A 132 1.88 11.94 8.00
CA LEU A 132 2.99 10.99 8.03
C LEU A 132 4.30 11.63 7.59
N VAL A 133 4.33 12.38 6.48
CA VAL A 133 5.53 13.05 5.96
C VAL A 133 6.08 14.07 6.97
N LEU A 134 5.22 14.79 7.69
CA LEU A 134 5.63 15.78 8.68
C LEU A 134 6.17 15.17 9.98
N ASN A 135 5.68 13.98 10.35
CA ASN A 135 6.00 13.37 11.65
C ASN A 135 7.02 12.23 11.54
N LEU A 136 7.14 11.58 10.38
CA LEU A 136 8.12 10.52 10.14
C LEU A 136 9.45 11.11 9.64
N ASN A 137 10.48 11.05 10.48
CA ASN A 137 11.85 11.34 10.05
C ASN A 137 12.48 10.13 9.35
N ARG A 138 11.96 9.77 8.15
CA ARG A 138 12.40 8.60 7.38
C ARG A 138 12.84 8.97 5.94
N PRO A 139 14.07 9.51 5.77
CA PRO A 139 14.58 9.89 4.44
C PRO A 139 14.65 8.72 3.46
N GLY A 140 14.25 8.98 2.22
CA GLY A 140 14.22 7.98 1.14
C GLY A 140 13.11 6.94 1.27
N TRP A 141 12.10 7.19 2.10
CA TRP A 141 10.90 6.37 2.14
C TRP A 141 9.81 6.94 1.24
N ALA A 142 9.19 6.08 0.43
CA ALA A 142 7.92 6.39 -0.22
C ALA A 142 6.77 6.17 0.78
N ILE A 143 5.76 7.02 0.70
CA ILE A 143 4.53 6.91 1.47
C ILE A 143 3.36 7.04 0.50
N THR A 144 2.45 6.08 0.52
CA THR A 144 1.21 6.13 -0.26
C THR A 144 0.01 5.87 0.63
N CYS A 145 -1.12 6.41 0.22
CA CYS A 145 -2.42 6.07 0.78
C CYS A 145 -3.40 5.87 -0.38
N ILE A 146 -4.19 4.81 -0.29
CA ILE A 146 -5.32 4.56 -1.17
C ILE A 146 -6.55 4.32 -0.30
N GLN A 147 -7.64 5.00 -0.63
CA GLN A 147 -8.98 4.67 -0.19
C GLN A 147 -9.68 3.92 -1.31
N PHE A 148 -10.22 2.73 -1.00
CA PHE A 148 -10.96 1.92 -1.96
C PHE A 148 -12.11 1.17 -1.28
N ASP A 149 -13.14 0.82 -2.03
CA ASP A 149 -14.34 0.14 -1.52
C ASP A 149 -14.62 -1.24 -2.15
N GLU A 150 -13.88 -1.62 -3.20
CA GLU A 150 -14.01 -2.92 -3.85
C GLU A 150 -12.88 -3.88 -3.43
N PHE A 151 -11.71 -3.75 -4.06
CA PHE A 151 -10.71 -4.81 -4.10
C PHE A 151 -9.29 -4.29 -4.30
N GLY A 152 -8.31 -5.03 -3.80
CA GLY A 152 -6.90 -4.82 -4.07
C GLY A 152 -6.11 -6.12 -4.15
N LEU A 153 -5.02 -6.08 -4.91
CA LEU A 153 -3.99 -7.11 -4.97
C LEU A 153 -2.66 -6.48 -4.60
N ASP A 154 -1.87 -7.16 -3.79
CA ASP A 154 -0.51 -6.71 -3.59
C ASP A 154 0.50 -7.78 -3.24
N THR A 155 1.75 -7.38 -3.40
CA THR A 155 2.89 -8.00 -2.76
C THR A 155 3.10 -7.36 -1.40
N ALA A 156 3.19 -8.20 -0.37
CA ALA A 156 3.54 -7.81 0.98
C ALA A 156 4.72 -8.63 1.48
N THR A 157 5.38 -8.15 2.53
CA THR A 157 6.39 -8.93 3.24
C THR A 157 6.47 -8.53 4.70
N SER A 158 7.11 -9.40 5.47
CA SER A 158 7.46 -9.19 6.86
C SER A 158 8.88 -8.62 6.94
N ASP A 159 9.06 -7.32 6.72
CA ASP A 159 10.36 -6.64 6.73
C ASP A 159 10.25 -5.23 7.37
N LYS A 160 11.28 -4.76 8.07
CA LYS A 160 11.24 -3.46 8.76
C LYS A 160 11.29 -2.25 7.81
N ASN A 161 11.73 -2.46 6.58
CA ASN A 161 11.82 -1.44 5.55
C ASN A 161 10.58 -1.41 4.64
N PHE A 162 9.57 -2.24 4.92
CA PHE A 162 8.28 -2.22 4.26
C PHE A 162 7.14 -2.28 5.29
N CYS A 163 6.10 -1.49 5.07
CA CYS A 163 4.91 -1.50 5.88
C CYS A 163 3.70 -1.36 4.98
N SER A 164 2.80 -2.34 5.03
CA SER A 164 1.42 -2.19 4.57
C SER A 164 0.51 -2.15 5.78
N TYR A 165 -0.18 -1.03 5.94
CA TYR A 165 -1.07 -0.75 7.04
C TYR A 165 -2.48 -0.53 6.52
N ASP A 166 -3.41 -1.38 6.92
CA ASP A 166 -4.83 -1.23 6.65
C ASP A 166 -5.50 -0.55 7.85
N ALA A 167 -6.41 0.37 7.56
CA ALA A 167 -7.11 1.16 8.57
C ALA A 167 -8.60 1.25 8.25
N VAL A 168 -9.41 1.28 9.31
CA VAL A 168 -10.85 1.54 9.24
C VAL A 168 -11.18 2.76 10.09
N VAL A 169 -11.62 3.86 9.46
CA VAL A 169 -11.98 5.11 10.14
C VAL A 169 -13.32 5.59 9.60
N ASN A 170 -14.30 5.87 10.47
CA ASN A 170 -15.66 6.29 10.08
C ASN A 170 -16.28 5.41 8.98
N ASN A 171 -16.04 4.10 9.06
CA ASN A 171 -16.49 3.12 8.07
C ASN A 171 -15.86 3.27 6.67
N GLU A 172 -14.78 4.04 6.53
CA GLU A 172 -13.93 4.13 5.33
C GLU A 172 -12.66 3.28 5.53
N ILE A 173 -12.09 2.79 4.42
CA ILE A 173 -10.91 1.93 4.43
C ILE A 173 -9.76 2.64 3.77
N TYR A 174 -8.62 2.65 4.44
CA TYR A 174 -7.38 3.18 3.91
C TYR A 174 -6.32 2.09 3.95
N THR A 175 -5.61 1.91 2.84
CA THR A 175 -4.35 1.16 2.83
C THR A 175 -3.23 2.17 2.67
N VAL A 176 -2.44 2.31 3.73
CA VAL A 176 -1.23 3.12 3.76
C VAL A 176 -0.04 2.20 3.52
N ARG A 177 0.85 2.56 2.59
CA ARG A 177 2.12 1.84 2.41
C ARG A 177 3.30 2.75 2.61
N LEU A 178 4.29 2.23 3.32
CA LEU A 178 5.56 2.91 3.57
C LEU A 178 6.67 1.96 3.17
N ALA A 179 7.59 2.43 2.32
CA ALA A 179 8.66 1.60 1.79
C ALA A 179 9.97 2.39 1.76
N LYS A 180 11.04 1.86 2.35
CA LYS A 180 12.39 2.37 2.12
C LYS A 180 12.80 2.00 0.70
N LEU A 181 13.07 3.00 -0.13
CA LEU A 181 13.42 2.77 -1.52
C LEU A 181 14.88 2.34 -1.65
N ASP A 182 15.11 1.31 -2.44
CA ASP A 182 16.44 0.97 -2.95
C ASP A 182 16.76 1.88 -4.12
N MET A 183 17.77 2.73 -3.94
CA MET A 183 18.20 3.72 -4.92
C MET A 183 19.50 3.33 -5.63
N ASN A 184 19.93 2.07 -5.46
CA ASN A 184 21.14 1.53 -6.08
C ASN A 184 20.84 0.80 -7.39
#